data_AF-A0A3D0HF21-F1
#
_entry.id   AF-A0A3D0HF21-F1
#
_cell.length_a   1.000
_cell.length_b   1.000
_cell.length_c   1.000
_cell.angle_alpha   90.00
_cell.angle_beta   90.00
_cell.angle_gamma   90.00
#
_symmetry.space_group_name_H-M   'P 1'
#
loop_
_entity.id
_entity.type
_entity.pdbx_description
1 polymer ?
#
loop_
_entity_poly.entity_id
_entity_poly.type
_entity_poly.pdbx_seq_one_letter_code
_entity_poly.pdbx_strand_id
1 'polypeptide(L)' 'MPNNLTSRSFAEELDAKDPLLAFRDEFVIADPQLSYLDGNSLGRMPKATAKVVEDYLRDEWGAKLVTGWSGW' A
#
# COMPACT_ATOMS: atom_id res chain seq x y z
N MET A 1 1.90 34.19 -3.72
CA MET A 1 1.65 33.31 -2.57
C MET A 1 0.19 32.87 -2.64
N PRO A 2 -0.15 31.60 -2.34
CA PRO A 2 -1.55 31.18 -2.28
C PRO A 2 -2.31 32.10 -1.32
N ASN A 3 -3.51 32.53 -1.71
CA ASN A 3 -4.31 33.50 -0.95
C ASN A 3 -4.81 32.94 0.40
N ASN A 4 -4.68 31.63 0.65
CA ASN A 4 -4.94 31.00 1.94
C ASN A 4 -4.29 29.60 2.03
N LEU A 5 -3.26 29.46 2.88
CA LEU A 5 -2.52 28.21 3.07
C LEU A 5 -3.31 27.10 3.78
N THR A 6 -4.46 27.40 4.39
CA THR A 6 -5.32 26.40 5.04
C THR A 6 -6.55 26.04 4.19
N SER A 7 -6.62 26.55 2.96
CA SER A 7 -7.73 26.25 2.06
C SER A 7 -7.64 24.84 1.48
N ARG A 8 -8.81 24.25 1.19
CA ARG A 8 -8.92 22.96 0.49
C ARG A 8 -8.21 22.98 -0.87
N SER A 9 -8.42 24.03 -1.65
CA SER A 9 -7.80 24.18 -2.97
C SER A 9 -6.28 24.16 -2.90
N PHE A 10 -5.70 24.71 -1.84
CA PHE A 10 -4.26 24.65 -1.65
C PHE A 10 -3.76 23.23 -1.38
N ALA A 11 -4.50 22.41 -0.61
CA ALA A 11 -4.18 21.00 -0.44
C ALA A 11 -4.28 20.22 -1.76
N GLU A 12 -5.34 20.46 -2.54
CA GLU A 12 -5.53 19.83 -3.86
C GLU A 12 -4.41 20.19 -4.85
N GLU A 13 -3.90 21.42 -4.81
CA GLU A 13 -2.72 21.84 -5.59
C GLU A 13 -1.43 21.12 -5.18
N LEU A 14 -1.29 20.78 -3.89
CA LEU A 14 -0.14 20.02 -3.39
C LEU A 14 -0.24 18.54 -3.82
N ASP A 15 -1.41 17.94 -3.69
CA ASP A 15 -1.66 16.56 -4.16
C ASP A 15 -1.36 16.43 -5.67
N ALA A 16 -1.78 17.41 -6.48
CA ALA A 16 -1.52 17.41 -7.92
C ALA A 16 -0.03 17.55 -8.30
N LYS A 17 0.81 18.03 -7.38
CA LYS A 17 2.26 18.22 -7.59
C LYS A 17 3.10 17.16 -6.86
N ASP A 18 2.47 16.24 -6.14
CA ASP A 18 3.17 15.23 -5.36
C ASP A 18 3.88 14.21 -6.28
N PRO A 19 5.22 14.16 -6.31
CA PRO A 19 5.94 13.16 -7.12
C PRO A 19 5.75 11.73 -6.59
N LEU A 20 5.19 11.55 -5.40
CA LEU A 20 4.94 10.25 -4.77
C LEU A 20 3.50 9.76 -4.93
N LEU A 21 2.61 10.52 -5.57
CA LEU A 21 1.19 10.21 -5.72
C LEU A 21 0.94 8.77 -6.20
N ALA A 22 1.76 8.30 -7.15
CA ALA A 22 1.65 6.96 -7.73
C ALA A 22 1.83 5.83 -6.71
N PHE A 23 2.59 6.03 -5.62
CA PHE A 23 2.78 4.99 -4.61
C PHE A 23 1.50 4.66 -3.84
N ARG A 24 0.52 5.58 -3.80
CA ARG A 24 -0.79 5.32 -3.22
C ARG A 24 -1.46 4.10 -3.87
N ASP A 25 -1.22 3.90 -5.17
CA ASP A 25 -1.80 2.80 -5.94
C ASP A 25 -1.15 1.45 -5.62
N GLU A 26 -0.03 1.41 -4.91
CA GLU A 26 0.61 0.16 -4.46
C GLU A 26 -0.07 -0.43 -3.21
N PHE A 27 -0.99 0.30 -2.58
CA PHE A 27 -1.67 -0.12 -1.35
C PHE A 27 -3.13 -0.50 -1.59
N VAL A 28 -3.64 -1.39 -0.74
CA VAL A 28 -5.07 -1.70 -0.70
C VAL A 28 -5.82 -0.59 0.04
N ILE A 29 -6.77 0.03 -0.65
CA ILE A 29 -7.63 1.09 -0.13
C ILE A 29 -9.08 0.62 -0.27
N ALA A 30 -9.57 -0.07 0.76
CA ALA A 30 -10.92 -0.64 0.76
C ALA A 30 -12.01 0.44 0.86
N ASP A 31 -11.74 1.49 1.63
CA ASP A 31 -12.61 2.67 1.74
C ASP A 31 -11.82 3.92 1.30
N PRO A 32 -12.19 4.54 0.16
CA PRO A 32 -11.53 5.75 -0.34
C PRO A 32 -11.87 7.01 0.47
N GLN A 33 -12.91 6.99 1.31
CA GLN A 33 -13.31 8.13 2.14
C GLN A 33 -12.60 8.15 3.51
N LEU A 34 -12.02 7.02 3.92
CA LEU A 34 -11.30 6.90 5.19
C LEU A 34 -9.90 7.53 5.14
N SER A 35 -9.72 8.63 5.87
CA SER A 35 -8.42 9.19 6.22
C SER A 35 -7.73 8.36 7.31
N TYR A 36 -6.95 7.36 6.92
CA TYR A 36 -6.23 6.49 7.84
C TYR A 36 -4.92 7.14 8.30
N LEU A 37 -4.88 7.58 9.56
CA LEU A 37 -3.77 8.33 10.14
C LEU A 37 -3.00 7.55 11.23
N ASP A 38 -3.21 6.23 11.31
CA ASP A 38 -2.55 5.34 12.29
C ASP A 38 -1.56 4.35 11.63
N GLY A 39 -1.01 4.73 10.48
CA GLY A 39 -0.05 3.91 9.71
C GLY A 39 1.28 3.66 10.43
N ASN A 40 1.58 4.45 11.47
CA ASN A 40 2.72 4.25 12.38
C ASN A 40 2.53 3.05 13.32
N SER A 41 1.29 2.62 13.56
CA SER A 41 0.96 1.45 14.38
C SER A 41 0.83 0.23 13.47
N LEU A 42 -0.05 0.31 12.47
CA LEU A 42 -0.23 -0.73 11.47
C LEU A 42 -0.29 -0.11 10.08
N GLY A 43 0.71 -0.38 9.25
CA GLY A 43 0.72 0.12 7.88
C GLY A 43 -0.43 -0.44 7.03
N ARG A 44 -0.91 0.35 6.06
CA ARG A 44 -1.81 -0.19 5.03
C ARG A 44 -1.10 -1.33 4.29
N MET A 45 -1.85 -2.35 3.91
CA MET A 45 -1.29 -3.51 3.22
C MET A 45 -0.86 -3.16 1.78
N PRO A 46 0.40 -3.40 1.38
CA PRO A 46 0.80 -3.37 -0.02
C PRO A 46 0.08 -4.47 -0.82
N LYS A 47 -0.34 -4.18 -2.05
CA LYS A 47 -0.95 -5.16 -2.96
C LYS A 47 -0.02 -6.34 -3.24
N ALA A 48 1.29 -6.09 -3.33
CA ALA A 48 2.30 -7.11 -3.54
C ALA A 48 2.32 -8.18 -2.43
N THR A 49 1.97 -7.81 -1.19
CA THR A 49 1.93 -8.76 -0.06
C THR A 49 0.94 -9.89 -0.32
N ALA A 50 -0.25 -9.58 -0.85
CA ALA A 50 -1.25 -10.59 -1.16
C ALA A 50 -0.73 -11.60 -2.20
N LYS A 51 -0.07 -11.10 -3.26
CA LYS A 51 0.52 -11.96 -4.30
C LYS A 51 1.61 -12.87 -3.73
N VAL A 52 2.54 -12.32 -2.95
CA VAL A 52 3.64 -13.11 -2.36
C VAL A 52 3.11 -14.22 -1.46
N VAL A 53 2.09 -13.92 -0.65
CA VAL A 53 1.46 -14.93 0.22
C VAL A 53 0.72 -15.98 -0.60
N GLU A 54 -0.01 -15.59 -1.66
CA GLU A 54 -0.69 -16.54 -2.54
C GLU A 54 0.30 -17.51 -3.21
N ASP A 55 1.37 -16.97 -3.79
CA ASP A 55 2.40 -17.75 -4.46
C ASP A 55 3.09 -18.69 -3.46
N TYR A 56 3.39 -18.23 -2.24
CA TYR A 56 3.92 -19.08 -1.17
C TYR A 56 2.98 -20.26 -0.85
N LEU A 57 1.70 -19.99 -0.61
CA LEU A 57 0.75 -21.03 -0.22
C LEU A 57 0.58 -22.09 -1.31
N ARG A 58 0.48 -21.66 -2.56
CA ARG A 58 0.23 -22.55 -3.71
C ARG A 58 1.48 -23.27 -4.17
N ASP A 59 2.53 -22.50 -4.49
CA ASP A 59 3.66 -22.97 -5.29
C ASP A 59 4.86 -23.39 -4.43
N GLU A 60 4.88 -22.99 -3.15
CA GLU A 60 5.91 -23.41 -2.21
C GLU A 60 5.38 -24.41 -1.19
N TRP A 61 4.51 -24.00 -0.26
CA TRP A 61 4.05 -24.90 0.79
C TRP A 61 3.19 -26.04 0.24
N GLY A 62 2.17 -25.72 -0.56
CA GLY A 62 1.24 -26.70 -1.13
C GLY A 62 1.92 -27.69 -2.08
N ALA A 63 2.89 -27.24 -2.88
CA ALA A 63 3.54 -28.07 -3.89
C ALA A 63 4.81 -28.79 -3.41
N LYS A 64 5.67 -28.13 -2.62
CA LYS A 64 6.99 -28.67 -2.26
C LYS A 64 6.97 -29.45 -0.94
N LEU A 65 6.01 -29.20 -0.05
CA LEU A 65 5.93 -29.88 1.26
C LEU A 65 7.29 -29.85 1.99
N VAL A 66 7.72 -30.99 2.54
CA VAL A 66 9.00 -31.12 3.27
C VAL A 66 10.25 -30.95 2.38
N THR A 67 10.14 -30.97 1.05
CA THR A 67 11.31 -30.71 0.18
C THR A 67 11.54 -29.22 -0.04
N GLY A 68 10.58 -28.36 0.33
CA GLY A 68 10.71 -26.90 0.21
C GLY A 68 11.67 -26.26 1.22
N TRP A 69 11.95 -26.92 2.34
CA TRP A 69 12.76 -26.36 3.45
C TRP A 69 14.18 -25.96 3.04
N SER A 70 14.79 -26.62 2.07
CA SER A 70 16.16 -26.30 1.63
C SER A 70 16.25 -25.04 0.77
N GLY A 71 15.12 -24.50 0.32
CA GLY A 71 15.05 -23.27 -0.49
C GLY A 71 14.66 -22.02 0.30
N TRP A 72 14.47 -22.16 1.61
CA TRP A 72 14.10 -21.11 2.55
C TRP A 72 15.31 -20.55 3.29
#